data_AF-A0A0K9YXY9-F1
#
_entry.id   AF-A0A0K9YXY9-F1
#
_cell.length_a   1.000
_cell.length_b   1.000
_cell.length_c   1.000
_cell.angle_alpha   90.00
_cell.angle_beta   90.00
_cell.angle_gamma   90.00
#
_symmetry.space_group_name_H-M   'P 1'
#
loop_
_entity.id
_entity.type
_entity.pdbx_description
1 polymer ?
#
loop_
_entity_poly.entity_id
_entity_poly.type
_entity_poly.pdbx_seq_one_letter_code
_entity_poly.pdbx_strand_id
1 'polypeptide(L)' 'MTGGGFQSGFHARNVPRAQVKWEQFLICSHGCEEVIQLISHVSGEVEFELCKLEAERMGRVLLEASANTESF' A
#
# COMPACT_ATOMS: atom_id res chain seq x y z
N MET A 1 -4.29 24.20 20.45
CA MET A 1 -3.43 24.40 19.26
C MET A 1 -3.19 23.03 18.64
N THR A 2 -4.02 22.65 17.67
CA THR A 2 -3.84 21.44 16.87
C THR A 2 -2.69 21.68 15.89
N GLY A 3 -1.48 21.29 16.28
CA GLY A 3 -0.34 21.26 15.38
C GLY A 3 -0.65 20.32 14.23
N GLY A 4 -1.01 20.88 13.06
CA GLY A 4 -1.21 20.16 11.82
C GLY A 4 0.11 19.56 11.34
N GLY A 5 0.49 18.41 11.90
CA GLY A 5 1.50 17.55 11.31
C GLY A 5 0.87 16.86 10.11
N PHE A 6 1.35 17.16 8.91
CA PHE A 6 1.03 16.41 7.70
C PHE A 6 1.35 14.93 7.95
N GLN A 7 0.33 14.12 8.23
CA GLN A 7 0.45 12.67 8.32
C GLN A 7 0.59 12.18 6.88
N SER A 8 1.72 11.57 6.51
CA SER A 8 1.91 11.02 5.17
C SER A 8 0.73 10.12 4.81
N GLY A 9 0.14 10.40 3.65
CA GLY A 9 -1.31 10.37 3.41
C GLY A 9 -2.03 9.02 3.34
N PHE A 10 -1.44 7.94 3.84
CA PHE A 10 -2.04 6.60 3.75
C PHE A 10 -1.83 5.75 5.01
N HIS A 11 -2.78 4.86 5.28
CA HIS A 11 -2.59 3.72 6.19
C HIS A 11 -2.83 2.41 5.44
N ALA A 12 -2.38 1.30 6.04
CA ALA A 12 -2.56 -0.02 5.46
C ALA A 12 -3.44 -0.90 6.37
N ARG A 13 -4.22 -1.80 5.75
CA ARG A 13 -4.92 -2.88 6.46
C ARG A 13 -4.87 -4.17 5.66
N ASN A 14 -4.95 -5.31 6.36
CA ASN A 14 -5.08 -6.61 5.72
C ASN A 14 -6.56 -6.98 5.62
N VAL A 15 -6.98 -7.53 4.48
CA VAL A 15 -8.33 -8.05 4.28
C VAL A 15 -8.29 -9.38 3.52
N PRO A 16 -9.32 -10.24 3.67
CA PRO A 16 -9.48 -11.41 2.82
C PRO A 16 -9.56 -11.01 1.34
N ARG A 17 -9.04 -11.86 0.45
CA ARG A 17 -9.08 -11.63 -1.01
C ARG A 17 -10.49 -11.38 -1.54
N ALA A 18 -11.50 -12.00 -0.93
CA ALA A 18 -12.90 -11.78 -1.29
C ALA A 18 -13.40 -10.33 -1.05
N GLN A 19 -12.64 -9.50 -0.33
CA GLN A 19 -12.98 -8.11 -0.02
C GLN A 19 -12.13 -7.09 -0.82
N VAL A 20 -11.42 -7.57 -1.83
CA VAL A 20 -10.64 -6.74 -2.74
C VAL A 20 -11.57 -5.81 -3.51
N LYS A 21 -11.23 -4.53 -3.59
CA LYS A 21 -12.05 -3.53 -4.31
C LYS A 21 -11.80 -3.59 -5.82
N TRP A 22 -10.56 -3.87 -6.22
CA TRP A 22 -10.06 -3.81 -7.58
C TRP A 22 -9.36 -5.11 -8.00
N GLU A 23 -10.09 -6.22 -7.99
CA GLU A 23 -9.53 -7.56 -8.23
C GLU A 23 -8.80 -7.68 -9.58
N GLN A 24 -9.27 -6.95 -10.60
CA GLN A 24 -8.64 -6.91 -11.92
C GLN A 24 -7.23 -6.30 -11.94
N PHE A 25 -6.86 -5.52 -10.92
CA PHE A 25 -5.55 -4.87 -10.82
C PHE A 25 -4.62 -5.57 -9.81
N LEU A 26 -5.09 -6.63 -9.13
CA LEU A 26 -4.21 -7.46 -8.31
C LEU A 26 -3.21 -8.18 -9.19
N ILE A 27 -1.96 -7.72 -9.13
CA ILE A 27 -0.81 -8.32 -9.80
C ILE A 27 -0.37 -9.58 -9.01
N CYS A 28 -1.28 -10.53 -8.79
CA CYS A 28 -1.03 -11.72 -7.98
C CYS A 28 -1.70 -12.97 -8.56
N SER A 29 -0.88 -13.89 -9.06
CA SER A 29 -1.24 -15.27 -9.43
C SER A 29 -0.87 -16.31 -8.36
N HIS A 30 -0.40 -15.86 -7.18
CA HIS A 30 0.10 -16.72 -6.10
C HIS A 30 -0.99 -17.45 -5.30
N GLY A 31 -2.28 -17.16 -5.53
CA GLY A 31 -3.38 -17.74 -4.76
C GLY A 31 -3.47 -17.26 -3.31
N CYS A 32 -2.96 -16.06 -3.01
CA CYS A 32 -2.99 -15.52 -1.64
C CYS A 32 -4.43 -15.29 -1.14
N GLU A 33 -4.73 -15.79 0.06
CA GLU A 33 -6.03 -15.63 0.73
C GLU A 33 -6.21 -14.24 1.32
N GLU A 34 -5.11 -13.52 1.58
CA GLU A 34 -5.10 -12.18 2.14
C GLU A 34 -4.41 -11.18 1.22
N VAL A 35 -4.92 -9.96 1.25
CA VAL A 35 -4.36 -8.80 0.56
C VAL A 35 -4.19 -7.63 1.54
N ILE A 36 -3.28 -6.74 1.20
CA ILE A 36 -3.00 -5.49 1.89
C ILE A 36 -3.62 -4.36 1.07
N GLN A 37 -4.50 -3.58 1.68
CA GLN A 37 -5.08 -2.38 1.10
C GLN A 37 -4.34 -1.15 1.63
N LEU A 38 -3.93 -0.26 0.73
CA LEU A 38 -3.44 1.07 1.05
C LEU A 38 -4.60 2.07 0.92
N ILE A 39 -4.90 2.77 2.01
CA ILE A 39 -6.09 3.61 2.16
C ILE A 39 -5.66 5.03 2.44
N SER A 40 -6.17 5.97 1.64
CA SER A 40 -5.91 7.40 1.82
C SER A 40 -6.54 7.91 3.12
N HIS A 41 -5.75 8.63 3.93
CA HIS A 41 -6.28 9.34 5.10
C HIS A 41 -7.18 10.53 4.72
N VAL A 42 -7.06 11.03 3.48
CA VAL A 42 -7.81 12.20 3.00
C VAL A 42 -9.18 11.80 2.47
N SER A 43 -9.23 10.78 1.60
CA SER A 43 -10.49 10.32 0.96
C SER A 43 -11.15 9.16 1.72
N GLY A 44 -10.40 8.41 2.51
CA GLY A 44 -10.85 7.14 3.08
C GLY A 44 -10.96 6.00 2.05
N GLU A 45 -10.55 6.24 0.81
CA GLU A 45 -10.68 5.29 -0.28
C GLU A 45 -9.48 4.35 -0.38
N VAL A 46 -9.73 3.14 -0.86
CA VAL A 46 -8.68 2.18 -1.24
C VAL A 46 -8.06 2.66 -2.55
N GLU A 47 -6.79 3.03 -2.47
CA GLU A 47 -6.00 3.57 -3.58
C GLU A 47 -5.20 2.45 -4.26
N PHE A 48 -4.82 1.44 -3.48
CA PHE A 48 -3.96 0.37 -3.97
C PHE A 48 -4.12 -0.93 -3.19
N GLU A 49 -3.93 -2.07 -3.85
CA GLU A 49 -4.10 -3.41 -3.25
C GLU A 49 -3.02 -4.38 -3.75
N LEU A 50 -2.40 -5.12 -2.83
CA LEU A 50 -1.35 -6.09 -3.13
C LEU A 50 -1.50 -7.33 -2.25
N CYS A 51 -1.06 -8.50 -2.71
CA CYS A 51 -0.78 -9.57 -1.77
C CYS A 51 0.50 -9.26 -0.98
N LYS A 52 0.71 -9.97 0.14
CA LYS A 52 1.89 -9.79 0.99
C LYS A 52 3.22 -9.86 0.22
N LEU A 53 3.38 -10.84 -0.67
CA LEU A 53 4.62 -11.02 -1.44
C LEU A 53 4.94 -9.83 -2.34
N GLU A 54 3.94 -9.30 -3.04
CA GLU A 54 4.13 -8.13 -3.91
C GLU A 54 4.33 -6.85 -3.10
N ALA A 55 3.66 -6.73 -1.94
CA ALA A 55 3.89 -5.60 -1.03
C ALA A 55 5.33 -5.57 -0.50
N GLU A 56 5.90 -6.72 -0.14
CA GLU A 56 7.30 -6.81 0.30
C GLU A 56 8.28 -6.46 -0.83
N ARG A 57 8.03 -6.97 -2.05
CA ARG A 57 8.83 -6.64 -3.24
C ARG A 57 8.80 -5.15 -3.54
N MET A 58 7.60 -4.57 -3.57
CA MET A 58 7.40 -3.14 -3.81
C MET A 58 8.06 -2.29 -2.74
N GLY A 59 7.86 -2.64 -1.47
CA GLY A 59 8.49 -1.95 -0.35
C GLY A 59 10.01 -1.91 -0.47
N ARG A 60 10.62 -3.04 -0.86
CA ARG A 60 12.06 -3.09 -1.11
C ARG A 60 12.50 -2.15 -2.25
N VAL A 61 11.82 -2.19 -3.39
CA VAL A 61 12.13 -1.31 -4.54
C VAL A 61 12.02 0.16 -4.15
N LEU A 62 10.97 0.54 -3.40
CA LEU A 62 10.78 1.91 -2.94
C LEU A 62 11.85 2.34 -1.93
N LEU A 63 12.22 1.48 -0.99
CA LEU A 63 13.27 1.74 -0.01
C LEU A 63 14.65 1.87 -0.70
N GLU A 64 14.96 0.99 -1.64
CA GLU A 64 16.19 1.06 -2.45
C GLU A 64 16.24 2.36 -3.27
N ALA A 65 15.15 2.73 -3.93
CA ALA A 65 15.06 3.99 -4.66
C ALA A 65 15.24 5.21 -3.74
N SER A 66 14.60 5.19 -2.56
CA SER A 66 14.74 6.26 -1.56
C SER A 66 16.16 6.39 -1.03
N ALA A 67 16.88 5.28 -0.85
CA ALA A 67 18.26 5.29 -0.36
C ALA A 67 19.25 5.80 -1.42
N ASN A 68 18.95 5.60 -2.71
CA ASN A 68 19.78 6.04 -3.83
C ASN A 68 19.47 7.47 -4.32
N THR A 69 18.42 8.09 -3.78
CA THR A 69 18.13 9.50 -4.06
C THR A 69 19.06 10.35 -3.18
N GLU A 70 20.15 10.88 -3.75
CA GLU A 70 20.97 11.88 -3.06
C GLU A 70 20.10 13.06 -2.62
N SER A 71 20.30 13.52 -1.40
CA SER A 71 19.53 14.56 -0.73
C SER A 71 19.36 15.80 -1.62
N PHE A 72 18.13 16.10 -2.03
CA PHE A 72 17.75 17.40 -2.57
C PHE A 72 17.69 18.46 -1.48
#